data_AF-A0A7D5ZNL4-F1
#
_entry.id   AF-A0A7D5ZNL4-F1
#
_cell.length_a   1.000
_cell.length_b   1.000
_cell.length_c   1.000
_cell.angle_alpha   90.00
_cell.angle_beta   90.00
_cell.angle_gamma   90.00
#
_symmetry.space_group_name_H-M   'P 1'
#
loop_
_entity.id
_entity.type
_entity.pdbx_description
1 polymer ?
#
loop_
_entity_poly.entity_id
_entity_poly.type
_entity_poly.pdbx_seq_one_letter_code
_entity_poly.pdbx_strand_id
1 'polypeptide(L)'
;MTPAEELQTAADKLRALATAAADDSGNSNWHTTRHFPEQPNSTFTALWATGSRPFLRGGGGRGRPPAYVSAPVGDYIAAMDPTVGLALATLLEGVLSSAREASPAHEECDSWCSPETCDLSAALAVARAINA
;
A
#
# COMPACT_ATOMS: atom_id res chain seq x y z
N MET A 1 0.20 23.02 6.33
CA MET A 1 -0.31 22.11 5.30
C MET A 1 -1.82 22.09 5.44
N THR A 2 -2.56 22.30 4.36
CA THR A 2 -4.02 22.19 4.36
C THR A 2 -4.43 20.71 4.24
N PRO A 3 -5.66 20.33 4.63
CA PRO A 3 -6.16 18.97 4.39
C PRO A 3 -6.06 18.52 2.92
N ALA A 4 -6.32 19.45 2.01
CA ALA A 4 -6.18 19.21 0.57
C ALA A 4 -4.73 18.93 0.15
N GLU A 5 -3.78 19.69 0.71
CA GLU A 5 -2.34 19.46 0.49
C GLU A 5 -1.87 18.13 1.09
N GLU A 6 -2.37 17.75 2.27
CA GLU A 6 -2.05 16.45 2.90
C GLU A 6 -2.46 15.28 2.01
N LEU A 7 -3.70 15.29 1.50
CA LEU A 7 -4.22 14.27 0.60
C LEU A 7 -3.43 14.20 -0.71
N GLN A 8 -3.16 15.34 -1.34
CA GLN A 8 -2.40 15.39 -2.59
C GLN A 8 -0.97 14.86 -2.38
N THR A 9 -0.29 15.31 -1.31
CA THR A 9 1.07 14.87 -0.98
C THR A 9 1.13 13.35 -0.77
N ALA A 10 0.14 12.78 -0.08
CA ALA A 10 0.07 11.34 0.14
C ALA A 10 -0.19 10.56 -1.15
N ALA A 11 -1.10 11.05 -2.01
CA ALA A 11 -1.37 10.43 -3.32
C ALA A 11 -0.12 10.44 -4.22
N ASP A 12 0.58 11.56 -4.29
CA ASP A 12 1.81 11.70 -5.07
C ASP A 12 2.93 10.78 -4.53
N LYS A 13 3.09 10.72 -3.20
CA LYS A 13 4.04 9.82 -2.53
C LYS A 13 3.72 8.36 -2.85
N LEU A 14 2.45 7.93 -2.77
CA LEU A 14 2.03 6.58 -3.12
C LEU A 14 2.32 6.24 -4.58
N ARG A 15 2.04 7.15 -5.53
CA ARG A 15 2.36 6.92 -6.94
C ARG A 15 3.84 6.74 -7.18
N ALA A 16 4.66 7.61 -6.59
CA ALA A 16 6.10 7.55 -6.73
C ALA A 16 6.64 6.21 -6.20
N LEU A 17 6.21 5.81 -5.01
CA LEU A 17 6.63 4.55 -4.38
C LEU A 17 6.15 3.32 -5.15
N ALA A 18 4.88 3.29 -5.56
CA ALA A 18 4.31 2.17 -6.32
C ALA A 18 4.99 2.02 -7.69
N THR A 19 5.23 3.12 -8.40
CA THR A 19 5.93 3.11 -9.69
C THR A 19 7.35 2.60 -9.52
N ALA A 20 8.11 3.16 -8.58
CA ALA A 20 9.48 2.73 -8.30
C ALA A 20 9.55 1.24 -7.89
N ALA A 21 8.57 0.77 -7.11
CA ALA A 21 8.49 -0.62 -6.70
C ALA A 21 8.19 -1.55 -7.88
N ALA A 22 7.26 -1.17 -8.78
CA ALA A 22 6.97 -1.92 -10.01
C ALA A 22 8.19 -1.95 -10.96
N ASP A 23 8.92 -0.84 -11.07
CA ASP A 23 10.11 -0.74 -11.92
C ASP A 23 11.26 -1.61 -11.40
N ASP A 24 11.57 -1.59 -10.10
CA ASP A 24 12.66 -2.44 -9.55
C ASP A 24 12.30 -3.93 -9.58
N SER A 25 11.02 -4.25 -9.35
CA SER A 25 10.55 -5.64 -9.38
C SER A 25 10.36 -6.19 -10.79
N GLY A 26 10.16 -5.33 -11.79
CA GLY A 26 9.78 -5.68 -13.15
C GLY A 26 8.32 -6.13 -13.31
N ASN A 27 7.50 -6.08 -12.25
CA ASN A 27 6.08 -6.44 -12.30
C ASN A 27 5.28 -5.79 -11.16
N SER A 28 4.07 -5.33 -11.44
CA SER A 28 3.17 -4.74 -10.44
C SER A 28 2.41 -5.76 -9.58
N ASN A 29 2.40 -7.04 -9.96
CA ASN A 29 1.63 -8.09 -9.28
C ASN A 29 2.55 -8.92 -8.41
N TRP A 30 2.30 -8.90 -7.11
CA TRP A 30 3.14 -9.55 -6.12
C TRP A 30 2.45 -10.77 -5.52
N HIS A 31 3.23 -11.77 -5.14
CA HIS A 31 2.70 -12.96 -4.48
C HIS A 31 3.71 -13.57 -3.50
N THR A 32 3.20 -14.37 -2.56
CA THR A 32 4.02 -15.17 -1.66
C THR A 32 4.11 -16.62 -2.12
N THR A 33 5.13 -17.34 -1.65
CA THR A 33 5.21 -18.79 -1.72
C THR A 33 5.56 -19.32 -0.35
N ARG A 34 4.73 -20.23 0.18
CA ARG A 34 4.95 -20.88 1.48
C ARG A 34 6.10 -21.86 1.37
N HIS A 35 7.04 -21.77 2.30
CA HIS A 35 8.09 -22.77 2.46
C HIS A 35 7.70 -23.74 3.58
N PHE A 36 7.80 -25.04 3.28
CA PHE A 36 7.35 -26.15 4.13
C PHE A 36 5.83 -26.18 4.35
N PRO A 37 5.02 -26.33 3.29
CA PRO A 37 3.55 -26.38 3.41
C PRO A 37 3.06 -27.54 4.30
N GLU A 38 3.87 -28.59 4.46
CA GLU A 38 3.59 -29.73 5.34
C GLU A 38 3.83 -29.44 6.83
N GLN A 39 4.46 -28.31 7.16
CA GLN A 39 4.67 -27.85 8.52
C GLN A 39 3.74 -26.66 8.79
N PRO A 40 2.54 -26.86 9.34
CA PRO A 40 1.55 -25.80 9.51
C PRO A 40 2.01 -24.66 10.44
N ASN A 41 3.02 -24.90 11.27
CA ASN A 41 3.64 -23.89 12.13
C ASN A 41 4.84 -23.19 11.47
N SER A 42 5.26 -23.60 10.26
CA SER A 42 6.27 -22.89 9.48
C SER A 42 5.66 -21.60 8.94
N THR A 43 6.14 -20.48 9.47
CA THR A 43 5.71 -19.15 9.07
C THR A 43 6.64 -18.54 8.03
N PHE A 44 7.43 -19.33 7.29
CA PHE A 44 8.39 -18.76 6.34
C PHE A 44 7.83 -18.71 4.92
N THR A 45 7.88 -17.52 4.32
CA THR A 45 7.55 -17.32 2.91
C THR A 45 8.61 -16.57 2.15
N ALA A 46 8.73 -16.90 0.87
CA ALA A 46 9.43 -16.06 -0.08
C ALA A 46 8.41 -15.14 -0.76
N LEU A 47 8.82 -13.90 -1.01
CA LEU A 47 8.01 -12.88 -1.64
C LEU A 47 8.55 -12.59 -3.05
N TRP A 48 7.64 -12.53 -4.01
CA TRP A 48 7.95 -12.55 -5.44
C TRP A 48 7.16 -11.50 -6.20
N ALA A 49 7.77 -10.97 -7.27
CA ALA A 49 7.01 -10.41 -8.38
C ALA A 49 6.65 -11.54 -9.35
N THR A 50 5.41 -11.49 -9.85
CA THR A 50 4.91 -12.45 -10.82
C THR A 50 5.85 -12.53 -12.04
N GLY A 51 6.20 -13.74 -12.45
CA GLY A 51 7.10 -13.98 -13.60
C GLY A 51 8.55 -13.53 -13.38
N SER A 52 8.93 -13.16 -12.14
CA SER A 52 10.15 -12.41 -11.86
C SER A 52 10.98 -13.00 -10.70
N ARG A 53 12.01 -12.26 -10.28
CA ARG A 53 12.96 -12.59 -9.20
C ARG A 53 12.31 -12.41 -7.81
N PRO A 54 12.82 -13.09 -6.77
CA PRO A 54 12.41 -12.81 -5.40
C PRO A 54 12.83 -11.39 -4.99
N PHE A 55 12.00 -10.67 -4.24
CA PHE A 55 12.28 -9.26 -3.89
C PHE A 55 13.49 -9.09 -2.99
N LEU A 56 13.61 -9.97 -2.00
CA LEU A 56 14.66 -9.86 -1.01
C LEU A 56 15.97 -10.42 -1.58
N ARG A 57 16.81 -9.50 -2.04
CA ARG A 57 18.19 -9.79 -2.45
C ARG A 57 19.02 -10.17 -1.22
N GLY A 58 19.79 -11.24 -1.30
CA GLY A 58 20.72 -11.67 -0.23
C GLY A 58 20.45 -13.07 0.34
N GLY A 59 19.29 -13.67 0.07
CA GLY A 59 19.09 -15.11 0.21
C GLY A 59 19.28 -15.78 -1.16
N GLY A 60 20.18 -16.76 -1.24
CA GLY A 60 20.31 -17.57 -2.45
C GLY A 60 21.56 -17.29 -3.31
N GLY A 61 22.73 -17.80 -2.89
CA GLY A 61 23.76 -18.22 -3.84
C GLY A 61 23.32 -19.50 -4.59
N ARG A 62 24.14 -20.04 -5.51
CA ARG A 62 23.84 -21.30 -6.23
C ARG A 62 23.36 -22.38 -5.24
N GLY A 63 22.09 -22.78 -5.36
CA GLY A 63 21.46 -23.83 -4.56
C GLY A 63 20.91 -23.42 -3.19
N ARG A 64 20.94 -22.14 -2.81
CA ARG A 64 20.34 -21.66 -1.55
C ARG A 64 18.96 -21.04 -1.81
N PRO A 65 17.99 -21.24 -0.90
CA PRO A 65 16.66 -20.66 -1.05
C PRO A 65 16.68 -19.12 -0.97
N PRO A 66 15.66 -18.45 -1.53
CA PRO A 66 15.49 -17.01 -1.41
C PRO A 66 15.35 -16.60 0.07
N ALA A 67 15.57 -15.31 0.33
CA ALA A 67 15.36 -14.77 1.67
C ALA A 67 13.88 -14.87 2.05
N TYR A 68 13.64 -15.25 3.31
CA TYR A 68 12.30 -15.46 3.83
C TYR A 68 11.83 -14.31 4.70
N VAL A 69 10.52 -14.11 4.72
CA VAL A 69 9.79 -13.29 5.69
C VAL A 69 8.77 -14.13 6.42
N SER A 70 8.34 -13.63 7.58
CA SER A 70 7.17 -14.15 8.28
C SER A 70 5.94 -14.15 7.36
N ALA A 71 5.17 -15.23 7.37
CA ALA A 71 4.10 -15.48 6.43
C ALA A 71 3.00 -14.41 6.47
N PRO A 72 2.48 -14.01 7.66
CA PRO A 72 1.56 -12.88 7.75
C PRO A 72 2.13 -11.57 7.20
N VAL A 73 3.44 -11.34 7.37
CA VAL A 73 4.11 -10.13 6.85
C VAL A 73 4.22 -10.19 5.32
N GLY A 74 4.67 -11.31 4.78
CA GLY A 74 4.75 -11.52 3.34
C GLY A 74 3.38 -11.39 2.67
N ASP A 75 2.34 -11.95 3.28
CA ASP A 75 0.97 -11.87 2.75
C ASP A 75 0.45 -10.44 2.73
N TYR A 76 0.68 -9.68 3.80
CA TYR A 76 0.31 -8.28 3.86
C TYR A 76 1.04 -7.46 2.78
N ILE A 77 2.35 -7.67 2.60
CA ILE A 77 3.11 -6.97 1.56
C ILE A 77 2.61 -7.36 0.16
N ALA A 78 2.35 -8.64 -0.10
CA ALA A 78 1.82 -9.08 -1.39
C ALA A 78 0.41 -8.53 -1.66
N ALA A 79 -0.41 -8.39 -0.62
CA ALA A 79 -1.73 -7.76 -0.75
C ALA A 79 -1.64 -6.24 -0.99
N MET A 80 -0.58 -5.59 -0.52
CA MET A 80 -0.29 -4.16 -0.73
C MET A 80 0.68 -3.95 -1.91
N ASP A 81 0.46 -4.68 -3.01
CA ASP A 81 1.28 -4.56 -4.21
C ASP A 81 1.19 -3.15 -4.86
N PRO A 82 2.06 -2.83 -5.84
CA PRO A 82 2.03 -1.54 -6.53
C PRO A 82 0.66 -1.16 -7.10
N THR A 83 -0.14 -2.13 -7.55
CA THR A 83 -1.47 -1.87 -8.08
C THR A 83 -2.40 -1.33 -7.00
N VAL A 84 -2.35 -1.89 -5.79
CA VAL A 84 -3.09 -1.38 -4.63
C VAL A 84 -2.61 0.01 -4.23
N GLY A 85 -1.31 0.27 -4.23
CA GLY A 85 -0.76 1.61 -3.98
C GLY A 85 -1.30 2.67 -4.94
N LEU A 86 -1.36 2.35 -6.25
CA LEU A 86 -1.92 3.24 -7.28
C LEU A 86 -3.43 3.43 -7.15
N ALA A 87 -4.16 2.37 -6.81
CA ALA A 87 -5.59 2.44 -6.56
C ALA A 87 -5.91 3.33 -5.36
N LEU A 88 -5.14 3.20 -4.27
CA LEU A 88 -5.29 4.05 -3.08
C LEU A 88 -4.96 5.51 -3.37
N ALA A 89 -3.91 5.80 -4.14
CA ALA A 89 -3.61 7.17 -4.58
C ALA A 89 -4.78 7.80 -5.36
N THR A 90 -5.40 7.02 -6.26
CA THR A 90 -6.57 7.46 -7.03
C THR A 90 -7.78 7.72 -6.13
N LEU A 91 -7.97 6.88 -5.11
CA LEU A 91 -9.05 7.06 -4.13
C LEU A 91 -8.87 8.36 -3.33
N LEU A 92 -7.65 8.66 -2.86
CA LEU A 92 -7.36 9.90 -2.11
C LEU A 92 -7.66 11.15 -2.94
N GLU A 93 -7.35 11.13 -4.24
CA GLU A 93 -7.69 12.23 -5.15
C GLU A 93 -9.18 12.32 -5.46
N GLY A 94 -9.88 11.19 -5.52
CA GLY A 94 -11.33 11.16 -5.65
C GLY A 94 -11.99 11.87 -4.47
N VAL A 95 -11.58 11.54 -3.24
CA VAL A 95 -12.07 12.20 -2.03
C VAL A 95 -11.72 13.70 -2.04
N LEU A 96 -10.50 14.06 -2.45
CA LEU A 96 -10.09 15.46 -2.59
C LEU A 96 -10.97 16.23 -3.58
N SER A 97 -11.28 15.63 -4.73
CA SER A 97 -12.11 16.25 -5.78
C SER A 97 -13.53 16.47 -5.29
N SER A 98 -14.15 15.45 -4.68
CA SER A 98 -15.48 15.56 -4.08
C SER A 98 -15.55 16.61 -2.98
N ALA A 99 -14.53 16.69 -2.12
CA ALA A 99 -14.47 17.69 -1.04
C ALA A 99 -14.36 19.13 -1.59
N ARG A 100 -13.64 19.34 -2.69
CA ARG A 100 -13.54 20.64 -3.36
C ARG A 100 -14.87 21.07 -3.99
N GLU A 101 -15.58 20.14 -4.61
CA GLU A 101 -16.90 20.39 -5.21
C GLU A 101 -17.98 20.69 -4.16
N ALA A 102 -17.91 20.03 -3.01
CA ALA A 102 -18.85 20.20 -1.90
C ALA A 102 -18.55 21.40 -0.97
N SER A 103 -17.57 22.25 -1.32
CA SER A 103 -17.03 23.32 -0.45
C SER A 103 -18.04 24.39 0.04
N PRO A 104 -19.26 24.60 -0.51
CA PRO A 104 -20.25 25.43 0.17
C PRO A 104 -21.02 24.72 1.31
N ALA A 105 -20.92 23.38 1.44
CA ALA A 105 -21.82 22.58 2.28
C ALA A 105 -21.16 21.83 3.45
N HIS A 106 -19.83 21.87 3.58
CA HIS A 106 -19.10 21.07 4.59
C HIS A 106 -18.79 21.76 5.92
N GLU A 107 -19.07 23.07 6.09
CA GLU A 107 -18.84 23.77 7.37
C GLU A 107 -19.66 23.18 8.54
N GLU A 108 -20.80 22.53 8.28
CA GLU A 108 -21.62 21.87 9.31
C GLU A 108 -21.12 20.46 9.69
N CYS A 109 -20.25 19.84 8.88
CA CYS A 109 -19.78 18.47 9.10
C CYS A 109 -18.61 18.37 10.10
N ASP A 110 -17.91 19.46 10.40
CA ASP A 110 -16.70 19.47 11.25
C ASP A 110 -16.95 18.96 12.68
N SER A 111 -18.18 19.09 13.19
CA SER A 111 -18.47 18.69 14.57
C SER A 111 -18.70 17.19 14.75
N TRP A 112 -19.16 16.45 13.72
CA TRP A 112 -19.58 15.04 13.81
C TRP A 112 -18.82 14.08 12.87
N CYS A 113 -17.84 14.57 12.09
CA CYS A 113 -17.04 13.74 11.19
C CYS A 113 -15.99 12.89 11.95
N SER A 114 -16.25 11.58 12.08
CA SER A 114 -15.23 10.59 12.46
C SER A 114 -14.77 9.81 11.22
N PRO A 115 -13.61 9.13 11.26
CA PRO A 115 -13.17 8.27 10.15
C PRO A 115 -14.18 7.17 9.78
N GLU A 116 -15.06 6.78 10.71
CA GLU A 116 -16.05 5.74 10.50
C GLU A 116 -17.31 6.23 9.77
N THR A 117 -17.54 7.55 9.76
CA THR A 117 -18.77 8.17 9.24
C THR A 117 -18.52 9.18 8.13
N CYS A 118 -17.25 9.52 7.86
CA CYS A 118 -16.85 10.62 7.00
C CYS A 118 -15.62 10.26 6.17
N ASP A 119 -15.81 10.07 4.86
CA ASP A 119 -14.77 9.64 3.91
C ASP A 119 -13.55 10.58 3.93
N LEU A 120 -13.75 11.88 4.16
CA LEU A 120 -12.67 12.86 4.27
C LEU A 120 -11.79 12.63 5.51
N SER A 121 -12.41 12.33 6.66
CA SER A 121 -11.68 12.08 7.90
C SER A 121 -10.86 10.79 7.80
N ALA A 122 -11.42 9.74 7.21
CA ALA A 122 -10.72 8.50 6.91
C ALA A 122 -9.55 8.72 5.94
N ALA A 123 -9.78 9.45 4.84
CA ALA A 123 -8.75 9.75 3.85
C ALA A 123 -7.60 10.56 4.47
N LEU A 124 -7.90 11.53 5.35
CA LEU A 124 -6.87 12.29 6.07
C LEU A 124 -6.07 11.44 7.05
N ALA A 125 -6.72 10.51 7.76
CA ALA A 125 -6.01 9.56 8.62
C ALA A 125 -5.02 8.69 7.82
N VAL A 126 -5.46 8.19 6.65
CA VAL A 126 -4.60 7.44 5.73
C VAL A 126 -3.46 8.31 5.19
N ALA A 127 -3.74 9.53 4.74
CA ALA A 127 -2.73 10.44 4.22
C ALA A 127 -1.66 10.78 5.27
N ARG A 128 -2.06 10.99 6.52
CA ARG A 128 -1.13 11.22 7.63
C ARG A 128 -0.26 9.99 7.92
N ALA A 129 -0.83 8.79 7.87
CA ALA A 129 -0.06 7.56 8.03
C ALA A 129 0.98 7.36 6.90
N ILE A 130 0.65 7.77 5.67
CA ILE A 130 1.56 7.72 4.52
C ILE A 130 2.66 8.79 4.63
N ASN A 131 2.32 9.98 5.13
CA ASN A 131 3.24 11.13 5.19
C ASN A 131 4.15 11.14 6.42
N ALA A 132 3.89 10.30 7.42
CA ALA A 132 4.79 10.06 8.56
C ALA A 132 6.18 9.60 8.11
#